data_AF-A0AAD5L4E4-F1
#
_entry.id   AF-A0AAD5L4E4-F1
#
_cell.length_a   1.000
_cell.length_b   1.000
_cell.length_c   1.000
_cell.angle_alpha   90.00
_cell.angle_beta   90.00
_cell.angle_gamma   90.00
#
_symmetry.space_group_name_H-M   'P 1'
#
loop_
_entity.id
_entity.type
_entity.pdbx_description
1 polymer ?
#
loop_
_entity_poly.entity_id
_entity_poly.type
_entity_poly.pdbx_seq_one_letter_code
_entity_poly.pdbx_strand_id
1 'polypeptide(L)' 'MWENVGPLRTFVGMAKAVEKLTQLEIKAEKLYRECYVTRQSAGIRNAVRAAKEIALAALNSPVSVGTHYILPDAQA' A
#
# COMPACT_ATOMS: atom_id res chain seq x y z
N MET A 1 1.20 1.64 -5.21
CA MET A 1 -0.26 1.73 -5.23
C MET A 1 -0.80 1.33 -6.59
N TRP A 2 -0.67 2.16 -7.64
CA TRP A 2 -1.24 1.90 -8.97
C TRP A 2 -0.96 0.50 -9.53
N GLU A 3 0.31 0.10 -9.57
CA GLU A 3 0.72 -1.18 -10.18
C GLU A 3 0.23 -2.45 -9.46
N ASN A 4 0.00 -2.38 -8.15
CA ASN A 4 -0.16 -3.60 -7.32
C ASN A 4 -1.46 -3.62 -6.50
N VAL A 5 -2.11 -2.46 -6.37
CA VAL A 5 -3.36 -2.25 -5.63
C VAL A 5 -4.28 -1.34 -6.46
N GLY A 6 -4.18 -1.45 -7.79
CA GLY A 6 -5.02 -0.73 -8.75
C GLY A 6 -6.39 -1.37 -8.91
N PRO A 7 -7.08 -1.12 -10.04
CA PRO A 7 -8.34 -1.78 -10.37
C PRO A 7 -8.19 -3.30 -10.54
N LEU A 8 -7.08 -3.73 -11.16
CA LEU A 8 -6.70 -5.14 -11.30
C LEU A 8 -5.68 -5.48 -10.21
N ARG A 9 -5.89 -6.59 -9.51
CA ARG A 9 -5.05 -7.01 -8.38
C ARG A 9 -4.69 -8.48 -8.51
N THR A 10 -3.56 -8.84 -7.94
CA THR A 10 -3.05 -10.22 -7.89
C THR A 10 -2.52 -10.45 -6.48
N PHE A 11 -2.51 -11.69 -5.99
CA PHE A 11 -2.05 -11.96 -4.62
C PHE A 11 -0.57 -11.60 -4.49
N VAL A 12 0.23 -11.95 -5.49
CA VAL A 12 1.66 -11.62 -5.54
C VAL A 12 1.87 -10.10 -5.57
N GLY A 13 1.09 -9.38 -6.39
CA GLY A 13 1.17 -7.92 -6.48
C GLY A 13 0.84 -7.24 -5.15
N MET A 14 -0.28 -7.63 -4.52
CA MET A 14 -0.71 -7.08 -3.24
C MET A 14 0.30 -7.37 -2.12
N ALA A 15 0.84 -8.58 -2.04
CA ALA A 15 1.90 -8.93 -1.08
C ALA A 15 3.15 -8.07 -1.26
N LYS A 16 3.59 -7.88 -2.51
CA LYS A 16 4.71 -6.99 -2.85
C LYS A 16 4.43 -5.53 -2.49
N ALA A 17 3.19 -5.07 -2.61
CA ALA A 17 2.80 -3.74 -2.17
C ALA A 17 2.91 -3.59 -0.65
N VAL A 18 2.39 -4.56 0.12
CA VAL A 18 2.48 -4.57 1.58
C VAL A 18 3.94 -4.50 2.05
N GLU A 19 4.82 -5.30 1.46
CA GLU A 19 6.26 -5.30 1.77
C GLU A 19 6.88 -3.92 1.51
N LYS A 20 6.70 -3.37 0.31
CA LYS A 20 7.24 -2.06 -0.08
C LYS A 20 6.72 -0.94 0.80
N LEU A 21 5.43 -0.95 1.14
CA LEU A 21 4.79 0.07 1.97
C LEU A 21 5.24 -0.02 3.43
N THR A 22 5.49 -1.23 3.94
CA THR A 22 6.09 -1.42 5.28
C THR A 22 7.49 -0.80 5.36
N GLN A 23 8.32 -1.02 4.34
CA GLN A 23 9.65 -0.39 4.28
C GLN A 23 9.56 1.14 4.13
N LEU A 24 8.61 1.62 3.34
CA LEU A 24 8.41 3.05 3.14
C LEU A 24 7.87 3.74 4.40
N GLU A 25 7.04 3.05 5.19
CA GLU A 25 6.49 3.56 6.45
C GLU A 25 7.62 3.85 7.45
N ILE A 26 8.56 2.91 7.60
CA ILE A 26 9.75 3.10 8.45
C ILE A 26 10.54 4.34 8.02
N LYS A 27 10.75 4.51 6.72
CA LYS A 27 11.47 5.67 6.16
C LYS A 27 10.70 6.99 6.35
N ALA A 28 9.38 6.98 6.14
CA ALA A 28 8.54 8.15 6.32
C ALA A 28 8.44 8.58 7.78
N GLU A 29 8.37 7.62 8.70
CA GLU A 29 8.40 7.86 10.15
C GLU A 29 9.74 8.45 10.59
N LYS A 30 10.86 7.88 10.11
CA LYS A 30 12.20 8.41 10.36
C LYS A 30 12.32 9.86 9.87
N LEU A 31 11.94 10.12 8.62
CA LEU A 31 11.94 11.47 8.06
C LEU A 31 11.09 12.43 8.92
N TYR A 32 9.88 12.04 9.29
CA TYR A 32 8.99 12.87 10.11
C TYR A 32 9.59 13.22 11.48
N ARG A 33 10.39 12.33 12.09
CA ARG A 33 11.04 12.56 13.38
C ARG A 33 12.29 13.43 13.29
N GLU A 34 13.05 13.27 12.21
CA GLU A 34 14.36 13.93 12.04
C GLU A 34 14.25 15.31 11.37
N CYS A 35 13.21 15.55 10.57
CA CYS A 35 13.01 16.82 9.87
C CYS A 35 12.05 17.76 10.61
N TYR A 36 12.07 19.05 10.23
CA TYR A 36 11.03 19.97 10.65
C TYR A 36 9.67 19.52 10.08
N VAL A 37 8.66 19.50 10.94
CA VAL A 37 7.32 19.05 10.54
C VAL A 37 6.70 20.09 9.61
N THR A 38 6.43 19.65 8.38
CA THR A 38 5.74 20.41 7.34
C THR A 38 4.52 19.63 6.88
N ARG A 39 3.65 20.27 6.09
CA ARG A 39 2.54 19.57 5.44
C ARG A 39 3.03 18.39 4.60
N GLN A 40 4.17 18.52 3.96
CA GLN A 40 4.76 17.49 3.10
C GLN A 40 5.28 16.31 3.93
N SER A 41 6.05 16.56 4.99
CA SER A 41 6.58 15.47 5.84
C SER A 41 5.48 14.77 6.64
N ALA A 42 4.49 15.51 7.13
CA ALA A 42 3.28 14.90 7.72
C ALA A 42 2.44 14.15 6.68
N GLY A 43 2.32 14.72 5.48
CA GLY A 43 1.53 14.17 4.37
C GLY A 43 2.06 12.83 3.90
N ILE A 44 3.37 12.70 3.67
CA ILE A 44 3.96 11.42 3.25
C ILE A 44 3.82 10.34 4.33
N ARG A 45 4.01 10.67 5.62
CA ARG A 45 3.80 9.73 6.73
C ARG A 45 2.37 9.19 6.72
N ASN A 46 1.38 10.08 6.62
CA ASN A 46 -0.03 9.68 6.65
C ASN A 46 -0.43 8.90 5.38
N ALA A 47 0.05 9.34 4.21
CA ALA A 47 -0.25 8.68 2.94
C ALA A 47 0.28 7.24 2.91
N VAL A 48 1.50 7.02 3.41
CA VAL A 48 2.11 5.69 3.43
C VAL A 48 1.40 4.76 4.42
N ARG A 49 1.03 5.26 5.60
CA ARG A 49 0.21 4.50 6.57
C ARG A 49 -1.13 4.08 5.96
N ALA A 50 -1.87 5.04 5.39
CA ALA A 50 -3.15 4.76 4.74
C ALA A 50 -3.01 3.75 3.58
N ALA A 51 -1.98 3.93 2.74
CA ALA A 51 -1.69 3.02 1.64
C ALA A 51 -1.39 1.59 2.12
N LYS A 52 -0.62 1.43 3.20
CA LYS A 52 -0.30 0.13 3.80
C LYS A 52 -1.56 -0.57 4.30
N GLU A 53 -2.43 0.14 5.03
CA GLU A 53 -3.69 -0.42 5.52
C GLU A 53 -4.61 -0.85 4.38
N ILE A 54 -4.71 -0.06 3.31
CA ILE A 54 -5.46 -0.43 2.10
C ILE A 54 -4.87 -1.70 1.47
N ALA A 55 -3.55 -1.79 1.34
CA ALA A 55 -2.88 -2.96 0.76
C ALA A 55 -3.07 -4.22 1.60
N LEU A 56 -3.00 -4.10 2.94
CA LEU A 56 -3.27 -5.19 3.88
C LEU A 56 -4.73 -5.66 3.80
N ALA A 57 -5.68 -4.72 3.82
CA ALA A 57 -7.10 -5.05 3.69
C ALA A 57 -7.41 -5.73 2.36
N ALA A 58 -6.80 -5.27 1.27
CA ALA A 58 -6.93 -5.89 -0.04
C ALA A 58 -6.34 -7.30 -0.06
N LEU A 59 -5.13 -7.50 0.46
CA LEU A 59 -4.48 -8.82 0.51
C LEU A 59 -5.28 -9.84 1.36
N ASN A 60 -5.88 -9.38 2.46
CA ASN A 60 -6.65 -10.21 3.38
C ASN A 60 -8.11 -10.44 2.93
N SER A 61 -8.52 -9.88 1.79
CA SER A 61 -9.85 -10.09 1.21
C SER A 61 -9.72 -10.96 -0.05
N PRO A 62 -9.87 -12.29 0.05
CA PRO A 62 -9.60 -13.19 -1.08
C PRO A 62 -10.74 -13.24 -2.12
N VAL A 63 -11.77 -12.40 -1.98
CA VAL A 63 -12.98 -12.44 -2.80
C VAL A 63 -13.15 -11.13 -3.54
N SER A 64 -13.42 -11.22 -4.84
CA SER A 64 -13.75 -10.05 -5.66
C SER A 64 -15.16 -9.54 -5.33
N VAL A 65 -15.27 -8.32 -4.82
CA VAL A 65 -16.54 -7.65 -4.49
C VAL A 65 -16.44 -6.17 -4.84
N GLY A 66 -17.39 -5.67 -5.62
CA GLY A 66 -17.45 -4.25 -6.01
C GLY A 66 -16.19 -3.80 -6.75
N THR A 67 -15.48 -2.83 -6.18
CA THR A 67 -14.22 -2.28 -6.74
C THR A 67 -12.97 -3.08 -6.35
N HIS A 68 -13.13 -4.19 -5.62
CA HIS A 68 -12.07 -5.14 -5.35
C HIS A 68 -12.14 -6.28 -6.36
N TYR A 69 -11.18 -6.33 -7.29
CA TYR A 69 -11.12 -7.35 -8.34
C TYR A 69 -9.74 -8.01 -8.40
N ILE A 70 -9.72 -9.33 -8.20
CA ILE A 70 -8.51 -10.16 -8.15
C ILE A 70 -8.45 -11.05 -9.39
N LEU A 71 -7.34 -10.98 -10.11
CA LEU A 71 -6.97 -11.90 -11.17
C LEU A 71 -6.17 -13.08 -10.59
N PRO A 72 -6.30 -14.29 -11.17
CA PRO A 72 -5.38 -15.37 -10.91
C PRO A 72 -3.94 -14.94 -11.22
N ASP A 73 -2.97 -15.31 -10.38
CA ASP A 73 -1.56 -14.89 -10.57
C ASP A 73 -0.96 -15.37 -11.90
N ALA A 74 -1.53 -16.40 -12.53
CA ALA A 74 -1.13 -16.89 -13.85
C ALA A 74 -1.56 -15.99 -15.03
N GLN A 75 -2.43 -15.01 -14.77
CA GLN A 75 -3.00 -14.08 -15.76
C GLN A 75 -2.54 -12.63 -15.52
N ALA A 76 -1.52 -12.46 -14.67
CA ALA A 76 -0.96 -11.20 -14.18
C ALA A 76 0.12 -10.63 -15.08
#